data_AF-A0A3C1WA39-F1
#
_entry.id   AF-A0A3C1WA39-F1
#
_cell.length_a   1.000
_cell.length_b   1.000
_cell.length_c   1.000
_cell.angle_alpha   90.00
_cell.angle_beta   90.00
_cell.angle_gamma   90.00
#
_symmetry.space_group_name_H-M   'P 1'
#
loop_
_entity.id
_entity.type
_entity.pdbx_description
1 polymer ?
#
loop_
_entity_poly.entity_id
_entity_poly.type
_entity_poly.pdbx_seq_one_letter_code
_entity_poly.pdbx_strand_id
1 'polypeptide(L)'
;IGVGYSEGVNLTFDANNMRFAQIWQGDFMDGARHWNGRGQGFQPPAGDAVIKLPAGAAFASLESAGAAWPKAETRSSAFRFRGYQLNKKQQPRFHYEMGEVSIEDTPVPVAGGEYGHLTRSLQLSAKTAPANLYFRAASGNITVAPGGFIVNGDLMISTKSKATIEANELRLPVEFKNGSAKIELTYKWAQ
;
A
#
# COMPACT_ATOMS: atom_id res chain seq x y z
N ILE A 1 -5.91 -5.51 -9.24
CA ILE A 1 -7.03 -4.55 -9.35
C ILE A 1 -6.42 -3.18 -9.60
N GLY A 2 -6.68 -2.55 -10.74
CA GLY A 2 -6.25 -1.17 -11.00
C GLY A 2 -7.32 -0.19 -10.52
N VAL A 3 -6.90 0.95 -9.95
CA VAL A 3 -7.78 2.02 -9.52
C VAL A 3 -7.22 3.33 -10.04
N GLY A 4 -8.00 4.01 -10.90
CA GLY A 4 -7.66 5.34 -11.38
C GLY A 4 -8.51 6.40 -10.70
N TYR A 5 -7.89 7.53 -10.38
CA TYR A 5 -8.55 8.66 -9.74
C TYR A 5 -8.53 9.89 -10.66
N SER A 6 -9.60 10.69 -10.62
CA SER A 6 -9.72 11.93 -11.38
C SER A 6 -8.64 12.96 -11.05
N GLU A 7 -8.02 12.85 -9.88
CA GLU A 7 -6.94 13.70 -9.39
C GLU A 7 -5.57 13.35 -10.01
N GLY A 8 -5.54 12.51 -11.06
CA GLY A 8 -4.33 12.19 -11.82
C GLY A 8 -3.33 11.33 -11.07
N VAL A 9 -3.80 10.57 -10.09
CA VAL A 9 -3.04 9.53 -9.38
C VAL A 9 -3.75 8.20 -9.55
N ASN A 10 -2.99 7.13 -9.54
CA ASN A 10 -3.49 5.79 -9.80
C ASN A 10 -2.76 4.77 -8.91
N LEU A 11 -3.37 3.61 -8.72
CA LEU A 11 -2.74 2.50 -8.01
C LEU A 11 -3.12 1.13 -8.58
N THR A 12 -2.29 0.14 -8.27
CA THR A 12 -2.60 -1.28 -8.46
C THR A 12 -2.63 -1.96 -7.10
N PHE A 13 -3.77 -2.53 -6.73
CA PHE A 13 -3.92 -3.42 -5.58
C PHE A 13 -3.70 -4.88 -6.01
N ASP A 14 -2.73 -5.53 -5.38
CA ASP A 14 -2.40 -6.95 -5.57
C ASP A 14 -3.23 -7.82 -4.62
N ALA A 15 -4.30 -8.40 -5.17
CA ALA A 15 -5.21 -9.29 -4.45
C ALA A 15 -4.65 -10.71 -4.23
N ASN A 16 -3.38 -10.99 -4.58
CA ASN A 16 -2.70 -12.21 -4.13
C ASN A 16 -1.98 -11.99 -2.79
N ASN A 17 -1.63 -10.74 -2.45
CA ASN A 17 -0.82 -10.40 -1.28
C ASN A 17 -1.39 -9.27 -0.40
N MET A 18 -2.58 -8.75 -0.72
CA MET A 18 -3.27 -7.67 0.00
C MET A 18 -2.40 -6.42 0.21
N ARG A 19 -1.79 -5.95 -0.88
CA ARG A 19 -0.89 -4.78 -0.86
C ARG A 19 -1.16 -3.85 -2.03
N PHE A 20 -0.67 -2.62 -1.92
CA PHE A 20 -0.45 -1.81 -3.11
C PHE A 20 0.82 -2.32 -3.80
N ALA A 21 0.70 -2.66 -5.07
CA ALA A 21 1.83 -3.08 -5.88
C ALA A 21 2.59 -1.91 -6.48
N GLN A 22 1.84 -0.95 -7.01
CA GLN A 22 2.37 0.22 -7.68
C GLN A 22 1.43 1.40 -7.47
N ILE A 23 2.00 2.60 -7.47
CA ILE A 23 1.29 3.87 -7.58
C ILE A 23 1.96 4.70 -8.69
N TRP A 24 1.20 5.51 -9.42
CA TRP A 24 1.75 6.35 -10.50
C TRP A 24 0.88 7.60 -10.73
N GLN A 25 1.41 8.56 -11.49
CA GLN A 25 0.74 9.81 -11.85
C GLN A 25 0.38 9.83 -13.33
N GLY A 26 -0.59 10.66 -13.71
CA GLY A 26 -1.05 10.81 -15.10
C GLY A 26 -1.99 9.70 -15.57
N ASP A 27 -1.80 9.25 -16.80
CA ASP A 27 -2.73 8.35 -17.47
C ASP A 27 -2.88 7.01 -16.75
N PHE A 28 -4.12 6.52 -16.66
CA PHE A 28 -4.44 5.30 -15.93
C PHE A 28 -3.96 4.05 -16.68
N MET A 29 -4.56 3.75 -17.84
CA MET A 29 -4.29 2.52 -18.59
C MET A 29 -4.64 2.70 -20.06
N ASP A 30 -3.78 2.19 -20.95
CA ASP A 30 -4.09 2.00 -22.37
C ASP A 30 -4.50 0.53 -22.64
N GLY A 31 -5.78 0.31 -22.92
CA GLY A 31 -6.33 -1.03 -23.17
C GLY A 31 -6.12 -1.55 -24.60
N ALA A 32 -5.56 -0.77 -25.52
CA ALA A 32 -5.48 -1.12 -26.95
C ALA A 32 -4.77 -2.45 -27.20
N ARG A 33 -3.76 -2.77 -26.37
CA ARG A 33 -3.02 -4.04 -26.44
C ARG A 33 -3.92 -5.27 -26.23
N HIS A 34 -4.87 -5.19 -25.31
CA HIS A 34 -5.73 -6.33 -24.98
C HIS A 34 -6.86 -6.55 -25.99
N TRP A 35 -7.27 -5.51 -26.70
CA TRP A 35 -8.22 -5.59 -27.81
C TRP A 35 -7.67 -6.40 -28.97
N ASN A 36 -6.40 -6.18 -29.33
CA ASN A 36 -5.76 -6.84 -30.48
C ASN A 36 -5.17 -8.22 -30.14
N GLY A 37 -4.75 -8.44 -28.88
CA GLY A 37 -4.02 -9.63 -28.46
C GLY A 37 -4.80 -10.67 -27.66
N ARG A 38 -6.14 -10.58 -27.60
CA ARG A 38 -7.00 -11.47 -26.77
C ARG A 38 -6.56 -11.58 -25.31
N GLY A 39 -6.18 -10.45 -24.69
CA GLY A 39 -5.86 -10.40 -23.26
C GLY A 39 -4.47 -10.92 -22.84
N GLN A 40 -3.54 -11.16 -23.77
CA GLN A 40 -2.19 -11.65 -23.42
C GLN A 40 -1.29 -10.58 -22.79
N GLY A 41 -0.59 -10.95 -21.72
CA GLY A 41 0.46 -10.15 -21.08
C GLY A 41 0.00 -9.19 -19.98
N PHE A 42 0.97 -8.53 -19.36
CA PHE A 42 0.74 -7.47 -18.37
C PHE A 42 0.56 -6.12 -19.05
N GLN A 43 -0.41 -5.32 -18.59
CA GLN A 43 -0.57 -3.93 -18.99
C GLN A 43 0.21 -3.04 -18.04
N PRO A 44 1.31 -2.39 -18.49
CA PRO A 44 1.98 -1.40 -17.67
C PRO A 44 1.09 -0.16 -17.47
N PRO A 45 1.36 0.64 -16.42
CA PRO A 45 0.82 1.99 -16.29
C PRO A 45 0.97 2.78 -17.59
N ALA A 46 -0.05 3.53 -17.98
CA ALA A 46 0.03 4.43 -19.14
C ALA A 46 0.71 5.76 -18.80
N GLY A 47 0.60 6.21 -17.55
CA GLY A 47 1.22 7.43 -17.05
C GLY A 47 2.65 7.24 -16.55
N ASP A 48 3.13 8.27 -15.86
CA ASP A 48 4.53 8.48 -15.51
C ASP A 48 4.80 8.29 -14.01
N ALA A 49 6.07 8.46 -13.62
CA ALA A 49 6.53 8.45 -12.24
C ALA A 49 6.08 7.18 -11.47
N VAL A 50 6.20 6.01 -12.09
CA VAL A 50 5.72 4.76 -11.51
C VAL A 50 6.57 4.35 -10.30
N ILE A 51 5.97 4.34 -9.12
CA ILE A 51 6.60 3.83 -7.90
C ILE A 51 6.15 2.39 -7.65
N LYS A 52 7.14 1.48 -7.53
CA LYS A 52 6.91 0.10 -7.11
C LYS A 52 7.01 0.01 -5.59
N LEU A 53 5.97 -0.54 -4.97
CA LEU A 53 5.91 -0.77 -3.52
C LEU A 53 6.37 -2.19 -3.18
N PRO A 54 6.73 -2.47 -1.91
CA PRO A 54 7.31 -3.75 -1.50
C PRO A 54 6.52 -4.96 -2.00
N ALA A 55 7.23 -6.00 -2.46
CA ALA A 55 6.61 -7.26 -2.88
C ALA A 55 6.39 -8.21 -1.69
N GLY A 56 5.36 -9.06 -1.77
CA GLY A 56 5.00 -10.00 -0.71
C GLY A 56 4.06 -9.37 0.33
N ALA A 57 3.97 -10.00 1.51
CA ALA A 57 3.06 -9.60 2.58
C ALA A 57 3.31 -8.16 3.05
N ALA A 58 2.22 -7.38 3.17
CA ALA A 58 2.26 -6.01 3.70
C ALA A 58 2.32 -5.99 5.24
N PHE A 59 1.79 -7.03 5.87
CA PHE A 59 1.80 -7.22 7.32
C PHE A 59 2.52 -8.51 7.68
N ALA A 60 3.21 -8.51 8.82
CA ALA A 60 3.85 -9.70 9.37
C ALA A 60 3.94 -9.58 10.90
N SER A 61 3.64 -10.68 11.60
CA SER A 61 4.06 -10.84 12.99
C SER A 61 5.53 -11.24 13.02
N LEU A 62 6.35 -10.44 13.69
CA LEU A 62 7.80 -10.65 13.77
C LEU A 62 8.22 -11.04 15.18
N GLU A 63 9.31 -11.79 15.31
CA GLU A 63 9.87 -12.12 16.65
C GLU A 63 10.38 -10.85 17.36
N SER A 64 10.92 -9.91 16.61
CA SER A 64 11.37 -8.60 17.08
C SER A 64 11.33 -7.57 15.95
N ALA A 65 11.46 -6.29 16.28
CA ALA A 65 11.49 -5.21 15.29
C ALA A 65 12.61 -5.39 14.24
N GLY A 66 13.72 -6.03 14.62
CA GLY A 66 14.90 -6.29 13.77
C GLY A 66 14.86 -7.60 12.98
N ALA A 67 13.85 -8.46 13.18
CA ALA A 67 13.77 -9.75 12.51
C ALA A 67 13.62 -9.58 10.98
N ALA A 68 14.08 -10.56 10.21
CA ALA A 68 13.92 -10.54 8.75
C ALA A 68 12.44 -10.53 8.35
N TRP A 69 12.09 -9.75 7.32
CA TRP A 69 10.73 -9.79 6.78
C TRP A 69 10.48 -11.14 6.09
N PRO A 70 9.27 -11.73 6.19
CA PRO A 70 8.94 -12.96 5.49
C PRO A 70 9.23 -12.86 3.98
N LYS A 71 9.75 -13.94 3.40
CA LYS A 71 10.03 -14.00 1.96
C LYS A 71 8.74 -13.75 1.17
N ALA A 72 8.87 -13.04 0.06
CA ALA A 72 7.73 -12.75 -0.80
C ALA A 72 7.24 -14.05 -1.47
N GLU A 73 5.94 -14.31 -1.34
CA GLU A 73 5.24 -15.38 -2.03
C GLU A 73 4.50 -14.81 -3.24
N THR A 74 4.27 -15.64 -4.28
CA THR A 74 3.45 -15.23 -5.43
C THR A 74 2.00 -14.97 -5.00
N ARG A 75 1.49 -15.79 -4.09
CA ARG A 75 0.18 -15.64 -3.46
C ARG A 75 0.28 -16.06 -2.01
N SER A 76 -0.04 -15.14 -1.12
CA SER A 76 0.04 -15.40 0.30
C SER A 76 -1.08 -16.32 0.76
N SER A 77 -0.73 -17.33 1.53
CA SER A 77 -1.69 -18.15 2.28
C SER A 77 -2.19 -17.48 3.57
N ALA A 78 -1.51 -16.43 4.04
CA ALA A 78 -1.81 -15.74 5.29
C ALA A 78 -3.01 -14.78 5.20
N PHE A 79 -3.38 -14.38 3.98
CA PHE A 79 -4.45 -13.40 3.76
C PHE A 79 -5.66 -14.00 3.07
N ARG A 80 -6.84 -13.51 3.47
CA ARG A 80 -8.11 -13.79 2.79
C ARG A 80 -8.73 -12.49 2.30
N PHE A 81 -8.81 -12.35 0.97
CA PHE A 81 -9.53 -11.22 0.38
C PHE A 81 -11.02 -11.33 0.63
N ARG A 82 -11.63 -10.25 1.14
CA ARG A 82 -13.08 -10.15 1.37
C ARG A 82 -13.77 -9.25 0.36
N GLY A 83 -13.02 -8.72 -0.61
CA GLY A 83 -13.53 -7.85 -1.66
C GLY A 83 -13.26 -6.37 -1.36
N TYR A 84 -14.05 -5.50 -1.98
CA TYR A 84 -13.99 -4.07 -1.77
C TYR A 84 -15.38 -3.45 -1.86
N GLN A 85 -15.54 -2.28 -1.25
CA GLN A 85 -16.76 -1.48 -1.28
C GLN A 85 -16.43 -0.12 -1.89
N LEU A 86 -17.28 0.37 -2.81
CA LEU A 86 -17.10 1.68 -3.42
C LEU A 86 -17.87 2.74 -2.61
N ASN A 87 -17.22 3.88 -2.36
CA ASN A 87 -17.89 5.03 -1.76
C ASN A 87 -18.73 5.82 -2.81
N LYS A 88 -19.37 6.91 -2.39
CA LYS A 88 -20.17 7.77 -3.30
C LYS A 88 -19.38 8.35 -4.47
N LYS A 89 -18.05 8.45 -4.36
CA LYS A 89 -17.12 8.88 -5.42
C LYS A 89 -16.54 7.72 -6.23
N GLN A 90 -17.08 6.50 -6.08
CA GLN A 90 -16.57 5.28 -6.70
C GLN A 90 -15.12 4.92 -6.32
N GLN A 91 -14.65 5.38 -5.14
CA GLN A 91 -13.32 5.05 -4.63
C GLN A 91 -13.42 3.79 -3.75
N PRO A 92 -12.50 2.81 -3.90
CA PRO A 92 -12.58 1.55 -3.18
C PRO A 92 -12.04 1.65 -1.75
N ARG A 93 -12.73 0.98 -0.84
CA ARG A 93 -12.21 0.48 0.43
C ARG A 93 -12.01 -1.03 0.27
N PHE A 94 -10.78 -1.50 0.38
CA PHE A 94 -10.48 -2.93 0.32
C PHE A 94 -10.68 -3.57 1.69
N HIS A 95 -11.23 -4.78 1.71
CA HIS A 95 -11.45 -5.57 2.92
C HIS A 95 -10.71 -6.89 2.79
N TYR A 96 -9.90 -7.22 3.79
CA TYR A 96 -9.20 -8.50 3.87
C TYR A 96 -8.92 -8.88 5.31
N GLU A 97 -8.58 -10.15 5.52
CA GLU A 97 -8.26 -10.69 6.84
C GLU A 97 -6.86 -11.30 6.83
N MET A 98 -6.19 -11.22 7.98
CA MET A 98 -4.96 -11.95 8.29
C MET A 98 -5.18 -12.73 9.59
N GLY A 99 -5.47 -14.02 9.47
CA GLY A 99 -5.96 -14.79 10.61
C GLY A 99 -7.25 -14.18 11.18
N GLU A 100 -7.24 -13.80 12.46
CA GLU A 100 -8.38 -13.15 13.14
C GLU A 100 -8.38 -11.61 13.01
N VAL A 101 -7.38 -11.02 12.36
CA VAL A 101 -7.30 -9.58 12.17
C VAL A 101 -8.07 -9.18 10.92
N SER A 102 -9.13 -8.41 11.09
CA SER A 102 -9.85 -7.77 9.99
C SER A 102 -9.17 -6.46 9.62
N ILE A 103 -8.96 -6.22 8.33
CA ILE A 103 -8.24 -5.06 7.81
C ILE A 103 -9.09 -4.37 6.74
N GLU A 104 -9.30 -3.08 6.94
CA GLU A 104 -9.84 -2.18 5.94
C GLU A 104 -8.74 -1.25 5.43
N ASP A 105 -8.60 -1.16 4.11
CA ASP A 105 -7.54 -0.41 3.44
C ASP A 105 -8.15 0.58 2.46
N THR A 106 -8.11 1.85 2.84
CA THR A 106 -8.80 2.93 2.14
C THR A 106 -7.78 3.91 1.55
N PRO A 107 -7.43 3.78 0.26
CA PRO A 107 -6.78 4.86 -0.48
C PRO A 107 -7.76 6.01 -0.74
N VAL A 108 -7.26 7.25 -0.63
CA VAL A 108 -7.99 8.46 -0.98
C VAL A 108 -7.06 9.39 -1.77
N PRO A 109 -7.43 9.77 -3.01
CA PRO A 109 -6.69 10.76 -3.77
C PRO A 109 -6.88 12.15 -3.16
N VAL A 110 -5.84 12.96 -3.23
CA VAL A 110 -5.86 14.36 -2.84
C VAL A 110 -5.35 15.18 -4.01
N ALA A 111 -6.17 16.14 -4.46
CA ALA A 111 -5.81 17.03 -5.56
C ALA A 111 -4.49 17.78 -5.28
N GLY A 112 -3.74 18.03 -6.34
CA GLY A 112 -2.45 18.71 -6.31
C GLY A 112 -2.34 19.73 -7.44
N GLY A 113 -1.12 20.07 -7.85
CA GLY A 113 -0.86 20.92 -9.01
C GLY A 113 -1.27 20.22 -10.31
N GLU A 114 -0.30 19.76 -11.10
CA GLU A 114 -0.59 18.94 -12.29
C GLU A 114 -1.18 17.57 -11.91
N TYR A 115 -0.53 16.90 -10.94
CA TYR A 115 -1.00 15.63 -10.40
C TYR A 115 -1.14 15.69 -8.88
N GLY A 116 -2.13 14.96 -8.37
CA GLY A 116 -2.39 14.82 -6.95
C GLY A 116 -1.39 13.91 -6.23
N HIS A 117 -1.78 13.53 -5.01
CA HIS A 117 -1.08 12.55 -4.19
C HIS A 117 -2.07 11.58 -3.55
N LEU A 118 -1.58 10.52 -2.91
CA LEU A 118 -2.44 9.52 -2.26
C LEU A 118 -2.29 9.59 -0.74
N THR A 119 -3.42 9.52 -0.05
CA THR A 119 -3.46 9.16 1.37
C THR A 119 -4.01 7.74 1.51
N ARG A 120 -3.58 7.01 2.53
CA ARG A 120 -4.04 5.65 2.80
C ARG A 120 -4.31 5.48 4.28
N SER A 121 -5.52 5.03 4.60
CA SER A 121 -5.90 4.63 5.95
C SER A 121 -6.04 3.12 6.02
N LEU A 122 -5.26 2.50 6.90
CA LEU A 122 -5.39 1.10 7.28
C LEU A 122 -6.06 1.06 8.65
N GLN A 123 -7.24 0.43 8.73
CA GLN A 123 -7.97 0.22 9.97
C GLN A 123 -7.98 -1.27 10.25
N LEU A 124 -7.48 -1.66 11.42
CA LEU A 124 -7.37 -3.05 11.82
C LEU A 124 -8.23 -3.28 13.05
N SER A 125 -8.89 -4.43 13.11
CA SER A 125 -9.63 -4.87 14.29
C SER A 125 -9.39 -6.35 14.56
N ALA A 126 -9.27 -6.70 15.84
CA ALA A 126 -9.07 -8.07 16.29
C ALA A 126 -9.62 -8.23 17.72
N LYS A 127 -10.19 -9.39 18.02
CA LYS A 127 -10.64 -9.70 19.40
C LYS A 127 -9.43 -9.82 20.34
N THR A 128 -8.41 -10.53 19.90
CA THR A 128 -7.11 -10.63 20.57
C THR A 128 -6.07 -9.98 19.69
N ALA A 129 -5.41 -8.94 20.20
CA ALA A 129 -4.36 -8.26 19.44
C ALA A 129 -3.16 -9.20 19.21
N PRO A 130 -2.70 -9.38 17.96
CA PRO A 130 -1.50 -10.15 17.70
C PRO A 130 -0.27 -9.45 18.30
N ALA A 131 0.60 -10.23 18.94
CA ALA A 131 1.89 -9.72 19.38
C ALA A 131 2.75 -9.36 18.16
N ASN A 132 3.52 -8.27 18.30
CA ASN A 132 4.56 -7.88 17.35
C ASN A 132 4.11 -7.84 15.88
N LEU A 133 2.90 -7.34 15.61
CA LEU A 133 2.44 -7.12 14.25
C LEU A 133 3.05 -5.83 13.70
N TYR A 134 3.63 -5.91 12.50
CA TYR A 134 4.19 -4.77 11.78
C TYR A 134 3.54 -4.62 10.41
N PHE A 135 3.50 -3.39 9.93
CA PHE A 135 3.22 -3.03 8.55
C PHE A 135 4.51 -2.57 7.86
N ARG A 136 4.80 -3.10 6.67
CA ARG A 136 5.93 -2.65 5.85
C ARG A 136 5.44 -1.65 4.80
N ALA A 137 5.75 -0.38 5.05
CA ALA A 137 5.32 0.73 4.21
C ALA A 137 6.18 0.92 2.95
N ALA A 138 7.48 0.62 3.04
CA ALA A 138 8.43 0.76 1.93
C ALA A 138 9.64 -0.16 2.09
N SER A 139 10.38 -0.34 1.01
CA SER A 139 11.65 -1.05 0.95
C SER A 139 12.55 -0.41 -0.11
N GLY A 140 13.84 -0.28 0.16
CA GLY A 140 14.81 0.32 -0.75
C GLY A 140 15.78 1.26 -0.02
N ASN A 141 16.35 2.21 -0.74
CA ASN A 141 17.14 3.26 -0.10
C ASN A 141 16.18 4.24 0.59
N ILE A 142 16.22 4.33 1.93
CA ILE A 142 15.28 5.15 2.70
C ILE A 142 16.08 6.13 3.55
N THR A 143 15.78 7.42 3.39
CA THR A 143 16.36 8.49 4.20
C THR A 143 15.28 9.24 4.97
N VAL A 144 15.62 9.70 6.17
CA VAL A 144 14.73 10.54 6.97
C VAL A 144 14.81 11.97 6.44
N ALA A 145 13.66 12.61 6.26
CA ALA A 145 13.56 14.00 5.82
C ALA A 145 12.54 14.77 6.69
N PRO A 146 12.57 16.12 6.70
CA PRO A 146 11.54 16.89 7.39
C PRO A 146 10.13 16.47 6.92
N GLY A 147 9.32 15.99 7.86
CA GLY A 147 7.94 15.56 7.59
C GLY A 147 7.75 14.13 7.10
N GLY A 148 8.80 13.31 6.96
CA GLY A 148 8.64 11.91 6.57
C GLY A 148 9.90 11.18 6.16
N PHE A 149 9.75 10.26 5.21
CA PHE A 149 10.79 9.36 4.73
C PHE A 149 10.85 9.43 3.20
N ILE A 150 12.02 9.69 2.63
CA ILE A 150 12.24 9.63 1.18
C ILE A 150 12.68 8.22 0.82
N VAL A 151 11.96 7.60 -0.12
CA VAL A 151 12.18 6.24 -0.60
C VAL A 151 12.69 6.31 -2.03
N ASN A 152 13.89 5.76 -2.24
CA ASN A 152 14.62 5.70 -3.51
C ASN A 152 14.85 7.07 -4.18
N GLY A 153 14.66 8.18 -3.47
CA GLY A 153 14.73 9.53 -4.03
C GLY A 153 13.42 10.00 -4.68
N ASP A 154 12.48 9.11 -4.95
CA ASP A 154 11.31 9.39 -5.81
C ASP A 154 10.00 9.58 -5.04
N LEU A 155 9.90 9.06 -3.81
CA LEU A 155 8.65 9.04 -3.04
C LEU A 155 8.87 9.47 -1.59
N MET A 156 8.16 10.52 -1.18
CA MET A 156 7.98 10.88 0.23
C MET A 156 6.81 10.13 0.85
N ILE A 157 7.08 9.39 1.91
CA ILE A 157 6.08 8.77 2.78
C ILE A 157 6.04 9.51 4.11
N SER A 158 4.87 10.05 4.45
CA SER A 158 4.61 10.66 5.76
C SER A 158 3.61 9.84 6.55
N THR A 159 3.81 9.73 7.86
CA THR A 159 2.89 9.05 8.77
C THR A 159 2.91 9.70 10.14
N LYS A 160 1.82 9.57 10.90
CA LYS A 160 1.76 9.91 12.33
C LYS A 160 2.08 8.71 13.23
N SER A 161 2.05 7.50 12.69
CA SER A 161 2.41 6.28 13.41
C SER A 161 3.91 6.24 13.65
N LYS A 162 4.34 5.55 14.71
CA LYS A 162 5.76 5.25 14.91
C LYS A 162 6.26 4.48 13.69
N ALA A 163 7.42 4.87 13.17
CA ALA A 163 8.05 4.23 12.03
C ALA A 163 9.55 4.10 12.27
N THR A 164 10.12 2.97 11.85
CA THR A 164 11.55 2.66 11.97
C THR A 164 12.07 2.16 10.63
N ILE A 165 13.29 2.57 10.27
CA ILE A 165 14.00 1.99 9.14
C ILE A 165 14.81 0.82 9.68
N GLU A 166 14.53 -0.38 9.19
CA GLU A 166 15.23 -1.61 9.57
C GLU A 166 15.58 -2.38 8.31
N ALA A 167 16.85 -2.74 8.13
CA ALA A 167 17.32 -3.47 6.95
C ALA A 167 16.75 -2.95 5.61
N ASN A 168 16.80 -1.63 5.38
CA ASN A 168 16.25 -0.96 4.19
C ASN A 168 14.73 -1.07 4.02
N GLU A 169 13.98 -1.31 5.10
CA GLU A 169 12.52 -1.34 5.11
C GLU A 169 11.94 -0.32 6.08
N LEU A 170 10.92 0.43 5.64
CA LEU A 170 10.15 1.30 6.52
C LEU A 170 9.06 0.48 7.20
N ARG A 171 9.25 0.20 8.49
CA ARG A 171 8.36 -0.65 9.29
C ARG A 171 7.60 0.17 10.32
N LEU A 172 6.30 -0.06 10.42
CA LEU A 172 5.40 0.58 11.37
C LEU A 172 4.84 -0.51 12.30
N PRO A 173 5.13 -0.51 13.62
CA PRO A 173 4.42 -1.39 14.54
C PRO A 173 2.92 -1.06 14.55
N VAL A 174 2.10 -2.10 14.55
CA VAL A 174 0.63 -1.98 14.65
C VAL A 174 0.25 -1.95 16.13
N GLU A 175 -0.12 -0.77 16.63
CA GLU A 175 -0.49 -0.57 18.03
C GLU A 175 -2.01 -0.69 18.20
N PHE A 176 -2.47 -1.82 18.73
CA PHE A 176 -3.88 -2.01 19.08
C PHE A 176 -4.24 -1.30 20.38
N LYS A 177 -5.38 -0.60 20.38
CA LYS A 177 -6.03 0.00 21.55
C LYS A 177 -7.48 -0.47 21.55
N ASN A 178 -7.90 -1.16 22.60
CA ASN A 178 -9.25 -1.71 22.74
C ASN A 178 -9.69 -2.54 21.52
N GLY A 179 -8.82 -3.42 21.02
CA GLY A 179 -9.11 -4.31 19.89
C GLY A 179 -9.07 -3.65 18.50
N SER A 180 -8.69 -2.37 18.39
CA SER A 180 -8.58 -1.66 17.11
C SER A 180 -7.22 -0.97 16.94
N ALA A 181 -6.71 -0.88 15.72
CA ALA A 181 -5.50 -0.14 15.36
C ALA A 181 -5.73 0.69 14.09
N LYS A 182 -4.95 1.76 13.92
CA LYS A 182 -5.03 2.62 12.75
C LYS A 182 -3.64 3.05 12.30
N ILE A 183 -3.38 2.96 11.00
CA ILE A 183 -2.21 3.53 10.34
C ILE A 183 -2.69 4.51 9.27
N GLU A 184 -2.08 5.69 9.23
CA GLU A 184 -2.32 6.70 8.21
C GLU A 184 -1.01 7.04 7.52
N LEU A 185 -1.04 6.99 6.19
CA LEU A 185 0.11 7.23 5.33
C LEU A 185 -0.27 8.26 4.27
N THR A 186 0.69 9.10 3.92
CA THR A 186 0.63 9.99 2.77
C THR A 186 1.77 9.65 1.84
N TYR A 187 1.46 9.41 0.57
CA TYR A 187 2.39 9.12 -0.52
C TYR A 187 2.44 10.32 -1.46
N LYS A 188 3.55 11.06 -1.44
CA LYS A 188 3.80 12.19 -2.34
C LYS A 188 5.06 11.92 -3.14
N TRP A 189 4.99 12.07 -4.46
CA TRP A 189 6.18 12.05 -5.30
C TRP A 189 7.15 13.14 -4.85
N ALA A 190 8.42 12.78 -4.67
CA ALA A 190 9.47 13.72 -4.35
C ALA A 190 9.82 14.54 -5.59
N GLN A 191 10.11 15.82 -5.39
CA GLN A 191 10.60 16.73 -6.43
C GLN A 191 12.12 16.77 -6.44
#